data_AF-A0A5T1AN67-F1
#
_entry.id   AF-A0A5T1AN67-F1
#
_cell.length_a   1.000
_cell.length_b   1.000
_cell.length_c   1.000
_cell.angle_alpha   90.00
_cell.angle_beta   90.00
_cell.angle_gamma   90.00
#
_symmetry.space_group_name_H-M   'P 1'
#
loop_
_entity.id
_entity.type
_entity.pdbx_description
1 polymer ?
#
loop_
_entity_poly.entity_id
_entity_poly.type
_entity_poly.pdbx_seq_one_letter_code
_entity_poly.pdbx_strand_id
1 'polypeptide(L)'
;YIALFKKLYKIKKQHKKEQKIYQQIIQVFPQLKYPSLETCSDYNEALRCKFHLSYMIGEVLIKAYQNWYKGGGFKLKNNIKKANKEFQIFREILKEFKELNGETLKAIQDNKQLFLKEFPRIKNILKTHQNYQPIMNNIFHNFNYFMQNFDLIEEWLLSDDFKEKYKKENHPYPSLLDPKKLNDENEKINYHNIPAELAWEMNLPLPDRYEFMWFFSCCSGSNAMYRFFKYCNIAADAHPALTGKIMYKDMYYYINNTTCSIAVIPPFMYDFYHDCEHMNNKLLYLYSKVSDIIFIARDPISILKTALNHINNPKIWEQIDYEMKNVHMNNVANFRFPILYYSYSIGRPNVKDLYKILDAKEFYFTIDKRINFLKNITNNIRCINFSQISYDKAYDTFLNLSSSYNFLVPKDPSIFQNRVDSDDGSLVVLPVRLYFVYQNKEITFLITTKQLIILDPDREKYTDVTKKIINWEIKYSNIIILLDLDKWNIIKKDSSFLEYQQKIQEYLKALEDNEQKRIQNAITEIEILNYLKENKDIARKFKQILDNDHL
;
A
#
# COMPACT_ATOMS: atom_id res chain seq x y z
N TYR A 1 42.62 -11.61 44.42
CA TYR A 1 41.88 -10.48 43.80
C TYR A 1 42.76 -9.30 43.38
N ILE A 2 43.83 -8.95 44.12
CA ILE A 2 44.70 -7.79 43.80
C ILE A 2 45.45 -7.96 42.46
N ALA A 3 46.02 -9.15 42.19
CA ALA A 3 46.69 -9.46 40.92
C ALA A 3 45.76 -9.24 39.70
N LEU A 4 44.50 -9.64 39.82
CA LEU A 4 43.47 -9.46 38.80
C LEU A 4 43.21 -7.97 38.52
N PHE A 5 42.99 -7.15 39.56
CA PHE A 5 42.75 -5.72 39.38
C PHE A 5 43.96 -4.99 38.80
N LYS A 6 45.18 -5.38 39.17
CA LYS A 6 46.42 -4.87 38.56
C LYS A 6 46.49 -5.20 37.07
N LYS A 7 46.08 -6.40 36.67
CA LYS A 7 46.04 -6.82 35.25
C LYS A 7 44.98 -6.04 34.48
N LEU A 8 43.77 -5.87 35.02
CA LEU A 8 42.71 -5.05 34.43
C LEU A 8 43.13 -3.58 34.27
N TYR A 9 43.83 -2.99 35.25
CA TYR A 9 44.39 -1.65 35.14
C TYR A 9 45.37 -1.52 33.96
N LYS A 10 46.27 -2.50 33.80
CA LYS A 10 47.21 -2.54 32.67
C LYS A 10 46.49 -2.63 31.32
N ILE A 11 45.51 -3.54 31.19
CA ILE A 11 44.69 -3.66 29.97
C ILE A 11 43.97 -2.35 29.66
N LYS A 12 43.32 -1.72 30.66
CA LYS A 12 42.64 -0.42 30.49
C LYS A 12 43.59 0.69 30.04
N LYS A 13 44.80 0.73 30.62
CA LYS A 13 45.81 1.74 30.28
C LYS A 13 46.28 1.58 28.83
N GLN A 14 46.54 0.34 28.41
CA GLN A 14 46.93 0.01 27.05
C GLN A 14 45.81 0.36 26.06
N HIS A 15 44.58 -0.11 26.31
CA HIS A 15 43.43 0.15 25.44
C HIS A 15 43.17 1.66 25.26
N LYS A 16 43.28 2.47 26.33
CA LYS A 16 43.15 3.93 26.20
C LYS A 16 44.24 4.56 25.33
N LYS A 17 45.48 4.06 25.40
CA LYS A 17 46.59 4.54 24.56
C LYS A 17 46.32 4.18 23.10
N GLU A 18 45.93 2.94 22.82
CA GLU A 18 45.58 2.47 21.46
C GLU A 18 44.38 3.24 20.89
N GLN A 19 43.35 3.51 21.70
CA GLN A 19 42.17 4.27 21.27
C GLN A 19 42.52 5.71 20.88
N LYS A 20 43.39 6.40 21.64
CA LYS A 20 43.87 7.74 21.29
C LYS A 20 44.67 7.75 19.99
N ILE A 21 45.56 6.76 19.82
CA ILE A 21 46.35 6.59 18.58
C ILE A 21 45.40 6.37 17.40
N TYR A 22 44.42 5.47 17.55
CA TYR A 22 43.42 5.21 16.51
C TYR A 22 42.62 6.47 16.13
N GLN A 23 42.18 7.27 17.12
CA GLN A 23 41.47 8.54 16.85
C GLN A 23 42.33 9.55 16.08
N GLN A 24 43.63 9.64 16.36
CA GLN A 24 44.55 10.50 15.59
C GLN A 24 44.76 9.97 14.17
N ILE A 25 44.94 8.64 14.02
CA ILE A 25 45.11 8.00 12.71
C ILE A 25 43.89 8.27 11.81
N ILE A 26 42.66 8.10 12.31
CA ILE A 26 41.46 8.30 11.48
C ILE A 26 41.16 9.78 11.16
N GLN A 27 41.70 10.73 11.92
CA GLN A 27 41.62 12.16 11.57
C GLN A 27 42.50 12.48 10.36
N VAL A 28 43.69 11.87 10.28
CA VAL A 28 44.62 12.04 9.16
C VAL A 28 44.22 11.18 7.96
N PHE A 29 43.70 9.97 8.21
CA PHE A 29 43.31 9.00 7.20
C PHE A 29 41.86 8.52 7.41
N PRO A 30 40.86 9.31 6.99
CA PRO A 30 39.45 8.97 7.18
C PRO A 30 39.05 7.61 6.58
N GLN A 31 39.73 7.16 5.52
CA GLN A 31 39.50 5.86 4.90
C GLN A 31 39.79 4.66 5.82
N LEU A 32 40.60 4.84 6.87
CA LEU A 32 40.91 3.77 7.84
C LEU A 32 39.85 3.66 8.94
N LYS A 33 38.80 4.49 8.91
CA LYS A 33 37.71 4.41 9.87
C LYS A 33 37.03 3.05 9.74
N TYR A 34 37.11 2.29 10.82
CA TYR A 34 36.41 1.02 10.96
C TYR A 34 34.91 1.23 10.69
N PRO A 35 34.28 0.36 9.90
CA PRO A 35 32.85 0.45 9.65
C PRO A 35 32.06 0.18 10.95
N SER A 36 30.76 0.46 10.96
CA SER A 36 29.90 0.18 12.13
C SER A 36 29.95 -1.32 12.47
N LEU A 37 29.85 -1.69 13.75
CA LEU A 37 29.98 -3.09 14.15
C LEU A 37 28.90 -3.97 13.50
N GLU A 38 27.75 -3.40 13.21
CA GLU A 38 26.62 -4.07 12.56
C GLU A 38 26.93 -4.51 11.13
N THR A 39 27.89 -3.90 10.44
CA THR A 39 28.25 -4.26 9.06
C THR A 39 29.36 -5.32 9.01
N CYS A 40 29.94 -5.70 10.15
CA CYS A 40 30.96 -6.75 10.20
C CYS A 40 30.30 -8.13 9.96
N SER A 41 30.99 -8.98 9.19
CA SER A 41 30.49 -10.30 8.81
C SER A 41 30.24 -11.24 10.00
N ASP A 42 30.96 -11.06 11.09
CA ASP A 42 30.89 -11.83 12.34
C ASP A 42 30.03 -11.18 13.43
N TYR A 43 29.22 -10.16 13.08
CA TYR A 43 28.43 -9.41 14.06
C TYR A 43 27.45 -10.30 14.84
N ASN A 44 26.75 -11.19 14.14
CA ASN A 44 25.79 -12.11 14.76
C ASN A 44 26.47 -13.09 15.72
N GLU A 45 27.67 -13.55 15.39
CA GLU A 45 28.51 -14.38 16.26
C GLU A 45 28.95 -13.59 17.48
N ALA A 46 29.35 -12.32 17.32
CA ALA A 46 29.71 -11.45 18.43
C ALA A 46 28.54 -11.22 19.41
N LEU A 47 27.30 -11.11 18.92
CA LEU A 47 26.12 -11.02 19.76
C LEU A 47 25.90 -12.30 20.58
N ARG A 48 26.09 -13.48 19.98
CA ARG A 48 26.09 -14.75 20.73
C ARG A 48 27.17 -14.75 21.79
N CYS A 49 28.33 -14.15 21.53
CA CYS A 49 29.39 -14.16 22.53
C CYS A 49 29.06 -13.38 23.81
N LYS A 50 28.09 -12.46 23.77
CA LYS A 50 27.61 -11.78 24.98
C LYS A 50 26.96 -12.73 25.99
N PHE A 51 26.50 -13.89 25.55
CA PHE A 51 25.88 -14.92 26.39
C PHE A 51 26.86 -16.00 26.84
N HIS A 52 28.13 -15.95 26.44
CA HIS A 52 29.15 -16.86 26.99
C HIS A 52 29.53 -16.49 28.41
N LEU A 53 29.88 -17.53 29.18
CA LEU A 53 30.27 -17.36 30.57
C LEU A 53 31.46 -16.41 30.75
N SER A 54 32.47 -16.51 29.87
CA SER A 54 33.65 -15.64 29.90
C SER A 54 33.28 -14.16 29.74
N TYR A 55 32.36 -13.84 28.83
CA TYR A 55 31.89 -12.47 28.59
C TYR A 55 31.16 -11.93 29.82
N MET A 56 30.18 -12.67 30.33
CA MET A 56 29.41 -12.30 31.51
C MET A 56 30.28 -12.10 32.75
N ILE A 57 31.29 -12.97 32.95
CA ILE A 57 32.29 -12.80 34.01
C ILE A 57 33.11 -11.53 33.75
N GLY A 58 33.56 -11.29 32.51
CA GLY A 58 34.27 -10.07 32.11
C GLY A 58 33.51 -8.81 32.49
N GLU A 59 32.21 -8.75 32.19
CA GLU A 59 31.34 -7.62 32.59
C GLU A 59 31.28 -7.45 34.11
N VAL A 60 31.15 -8.54 34.86
CA VAL A 60 31.17 -8.52 36.34
C VAL A 60 32.51 -7.98 36.86
N LEU A 61 33.63 -8.41 36.28
CA LEU A 61 34.97 -7.97 36.66
C LEU A 61 35.19 -6.49 36.35
N ILE A 62 34.76 -6.02 35.18
CA ILE A 62 34.83 -4.61 34.79
C ILE A 62 33.98 -3.76 35.74
N LYS A 63 32.74 -4.17 36.05
CA LYS A 63 31.87 -3.45 37.01
C LYS A 63 32.45 -3.43 38.42
N ALA A 64 32.99 -4.56 38.90
CA ALA A 64 33.66 -4.62 40.21
C ALA A 64 34.89 -3.72 40.26
N TYR A 65 35.66 -3.66 39.17
CA TYR A 65 36.79 -2.75 39.06
C TYR A 65 36.33 -1.29 39.04
N GLN A 66 35.32 -0.90 38.26
CA GLN A 66 34.85 0.48 38.24
C GLN A 66 34.34 0.97 39.60
N ASN A 67 33.79 0.07 40.42
CA ASN A 67 33.25 0.37 41.74
C ASN A 67 34.16 -0.11 42.88
N TRP A 68 35.45 -0.28 42.62
CA TRP A 68 36.40 -0.80 43.61
C TRP A 68 36.43 0.05 44.88
N TYR A 69 36.41 1.39 44.73
CA TYR A 69 36.37 2.36 45.82
C TYR A 69 35.04 2.37 46.60
N LYS A 70 33.97 1.80 46.05
CA LYS A 70 32.67 1.60 46.72
C LYS A 70 32.52 0.18 47.30
N GLY A 71 33.62 -0.54 47.46
CA GLY A 71 33.62 -1.92 47.97
C GLY A 71 33.15 -2.97 46.96
N GLY A 72 33.22 -2.69 45.65
CA GLY A 72 32.80 -3.62 44.60
C GLY A 72 33.52 -4.98 44.63
N GLY A 73 34.76 -5.02 45.14
CA GLY A 73 35.52 -6.26 45.34
C GLY A 73 34.88 -7.22 46.34
N PHE A 74 34.22 -6.73 47.39
CA PHE A 74 33.56 -7.56 48.40
C PHE A 74 32.34 -8.30 47.84
N LYS A 75 31.63 -7.71 46.87
CA LYS A 75 30.46 -8.32 46.22
C LYS A 75 30.84 -9.23 45.03
N LEU A 76 32.13 -9.33 44.69
CA LEU A 76 32.60 -9.99 43.46
C LEU A 76 32.25 -11.47 43.41
N LYS A 77 32.49 -12.23 44.51
CA LYS A 77 32.15 -13.66 44.60
C LYS A 77 30.66 -13.91 44.38
N ASN A 78 29.79 -13.12 45.02
CA ASN A 78 28.35 -13.21 44.87
C ASN A 78 27.89 -12.85 43.45
N ASN A 79 28.48 -11.81 42.84
CA ASN A 79 28.17 -11.41 41.47
C ASN A 79 28.61 -12.46 40.44
N ILE A 80 29.75 -13.13 40.64
CA ILE A 80 30.17 -14.27 39.80
C ILE A 80 29.18 -15.43 39.94
N LYS A 81 28.74 -15.76 41.16
CA LYS A 81 27.72 -16.80 41.39
C LYS A 81 26.40 -16.46 40.68
N LYS A 82 25.99 -15.19 40.70
CA LYS A 82 24.81 -14.70 39.97
C LYS A 82 24.99 -14.84 38.45
N ALA A 83 26.12 -14.38 37.89
CA ALA A 83 26.45 -14.55 36.48
C ALA A 83 26.46 -16.03 36.04
N ASN A 84 26.98 -16.94 36.87
CA ASN A 84 26.91 -18.37 36.58
C ASN A 84 25.47 -18.88 36.49
N LYS A 85 24.57 -18.45 37.39
CA LYS A 85 23.14 -18.82 37.33
C LYS A 85 22.46 -18.28 36.08
N GLU A 86 22.70 -17.00 35.76
CA GLU A 86 22.18 -16.36 34.53
C GLU A 86 22.70 -17.06 33.26
N PHE A 87 23.99 -17.44 33.24
CA PHE A 87 24.58 -18.21 32.15
C PHE A 87 23.89 -19.56 31.94
N GLN A 88 23.50 -20.27 33.01
CA GLN A 88 22.78 -21.54 32.85
C GLN A 88 21.44 -21.34 32.13
N ILE A 89 20.72 -20.26 32.44
CA ILE A 89 19.45 -19.90 31.78
C ILE A 89 19.68 -19.63 30.28
N PHE A 90 20.69 -18.80 29.94
CA PHE A 90 20.98 -18.52 28.53
C PHE A 90 21.52 -19.72 27.77
N ARG A 91 22.37 -20.53 28.40
CA ARG A 91 22.88 -21.76 27.78
C ARG A 91 21.72 -22.69 27.43
N GLU A 92 20.74 -22.79 28.32
CA GLU A 92 19.55 -23.61 28.14
C GLU A 92 18.71 -23.14 26.96
N ILE A 93 18.35 -21.85 26.90
CA ILE A 93 17.52 -21.33 25.81
C ILE A 93 18.22 -21.40 24.45
N LEU A 94 19.51 -21.09 24.39
CA LEU A 94 20.29 -21.12 23.14
C LEU A 94 20.47 -22.55 22.62
N LYS A 95 20.55 -23.54 23.53
CA LYS A 95 20.60 -24.96 23.18
C LYS A 95 19.25 -25.46 22.65
N GLU A 96 18.15 -25.03 23.27
CA GLU A 96 16.79 -25.48 22.93
C GLU A 96 16.26 -24.81 21.65
N PHE A 97 16.55 -23.52 21.42
CA PHE A 97 16.03 -22.75 20.29
C PHE A 97 17.16 -22.24 19.39
N LYS A 98 17.56 -23.08 18.42
CA LYS A 98 18.67 -22.77 17.50
C LYS A 98 18.35 -21.65 16.50
N GLU A 99 17.08 -21.29 16.37
CA GLU A 99 16.53 -20.31 15.42
C GLU A 99 16.69 -18.85 15.91
N LEU A 100 17.22 -18.63 17.12
CA LEU A 100 17.50 -17.30 17.65
C LEU A 100 18.56 -16.59 16.80
N ASN A 101 18.11 -15.59 16.03
CA ASN A 101 18.97 -14.76 15.18
C ASN A 101 19.59 -13.58 15.95
N GLY A 102 20.44 -12.82 15.26
CA GLY A 102 21.14 -11.67 15.85
C GLY A 102 20.21 -10.65 16.50
N GLU A 103 19.11 -10.28 15.83
CA GLU A 103 18.12 -9.34 16.33
C GLU A 103 17.43 -9.83 17.62
N THR A 104 17.04 -11.10 17.66
CA THR A 104 16.42 -11.68 18.86
C THR A 104 17.40 -11.68 20.04
N LEU A 105 18.67 -12.04 19.81
CA LEU A 105 19.70 -12.01 20.84
C LEU A 105 19.93 -10.60 21.38
N LYS A 106 19.92 -9.60 20.50
CA LYS A 106 19.99 -8.19 20.89
C LYS A 106 18.78 -7.82 21.77
N ALA A 107 17.57 -8.19 21.37
CA ALA A 107 16.35 -7.93 22.14
C ALA A 107 16.35 -8.63 23.52
N ILE A 108 16.86 -9.86 23.62
CA ILE A 108 17.07 -10.56 24.91
C ILE A 108 18.04 -9.76 25.78
N GLN A 109 19.14 -9.26 25.21
CA GLN A 109 20.12 -8.48 25.96
C GLN A 109 19.53 -7.16 26.48
N ASP A 110 18.76 -6.46 25.64
CA ASP A 110 18.12 -5.19 26.00
C ASP A 110 17.07 -5.41 27.09
N ASN A 111 16.42 -6.57 27.11
CA ASN A 111 15.42 -6.97 28.11
C ASN A 111 15.95 -7.96 29.16
N LYS A 112 17.28 -8.00 29.40
CA LYS A 112 17.93 -9.05 30.20
C LYS A 112 17.28 -9.33 31.55
N GLN A 113 17.00 -8.30 32.35
CA GLN A 113 16.43 -8.47 33.69
C GLN A 113 15.02 -9.04 33.65
N LEU A 114 14.16 -8.51 32.76
CA LEU A 114 12.81 -9.01 32.58
C LEU A 114 12.82 -10.44 32.04
N PHE A 115 13.67 -10.73 31.05
CA PHE A 115 13.83 -12.07 30.50
C PHE A 115 14.22 -13.10 31.55
N LEU A 116 15.22 -12.81 32.39
CA LEU A 116 15.64 -13.71 33.46
C LEU A 116 14.56 -13.91 34.52
N LYS A 117 13.80 -12.85 34.85
CA LYS A 117 12.69 -12.89 35.80
C LYS A 117 11.56 -13.78 35.27
N GLU A 118 11.21 -13.63 34.00
CA GLU A 118 10.07 -14.31 33.37
C GLU A 118 10.45 -15.61 32.64
N PHE A 119 11.71 -16.07 32.75
CA PHE A 119 12.24 -17.19 31.99
C PHE A 119 11.39 -18.47 32.06
N PRO A 120 10.91 -18.92 33.24
CA PRO A 120 10.05 -20.11 33.32
C PRO A 120 8.77 -19.99 32.49
N ARG A 121 8.12 -18.81 32.52
CA ARG A 121 6.91 -18.50 31.76
C ARG A 121 7.19 -18.40 30.26
N ILE A 122 8.26 -17.71 29.87
CA ILE A 122 8.72 -17.65 28.48
C ILE A 122 8.99 -19.06 27.92
N LYS A 123 9.75 -19.87 28.66
CA LYS A 123 10.04 -21.25 28.27
C LYS A 123 8.77 -22.08 28.11
N ASN A 124 7.77 -21.89 28.97
CA ASN A 124 6.48 -22.55 28.86
C ASN A 124 5.77 -22.20 27.53
N ILE A 125 5.73 -20.93 27.15
CA ILE A 125 5.16 -20.50 25.86
C ILE A 125 5.91 -21.14 24.70
N LEU A 126 7.23 -20.99 24.65
CA LEU A 126 8.03 -21.47 23.53
C LEU A 126 7.91 -22.99 23.37
N LYS A 127 7.82 -23.74 24.47
CA LYS A 127 7.55 -25.19 24.42
C LYS A 127 6.14 -25.53 23.98
N THR A 128 5.13 -24.77 24.40
CA THR A 128 3.72 -25.01 24.03
C THR A 128 3.51 -24.86 22.52
N HIS A 129 4.25 -23.92 21.92
CA HIS A 129 4.14 -23.60 20.49
C HIS A 129 5.32 -24.10 19.64
N GLN A 130 6.20 -24.95 20.17
CA GLN A 130 7.40 -25.42 19.46
C GLN A 130 7.13 -26.12 18.12
N ASN A 131 5.94 -26.71 17.95
CA ASN A 131 5.53 -27.38 16.72
C ASN A 131 4.65 -26.49 15.81
N TYR A 132 4.52 -25.20 16.14
CA TYR A 132 3.77 -24.22 15.35
C TYR A 132 4.71 -23.09 14.91
N GLN A 133 5.45 -23.36 13.84
CA GLN A 133 6.56 -22.49 13.41
C GLN A 133 6.16 -21.05 13.06
N PRO A 134 4.98 -20.79 12.44
CA PRO A 134 4.58 -19.41 12.18
C PRO A 134 4.49 -18.51 13.43
N ILE A 135 3.95 -18.99 14.56
CA ILE A 135 3.96 -18.18 15.80
C ILE A 135 5.36 -18.07 16.41
N MET A 136 6.19 -19.12 16.34
CA MET A 136 7.57 -19.05 16.82
C MET A 136 8.37 -17.97 16.10
N ASN A 137 8.27 -17.92 14.77
CA ASN A 137 8.92 -16.89 13.96
C ASN A 137 8.40 -15.50 14.32
N ASN A 138 7.07 -15.34 14.49
CA ASN A 138 6.45 -14.07 14.90
C ASN A 138 6.99 -13.59 16.26
N ILE A 139 7.08 -14.48 17.26
CA ILE A 139 7.63 -14.16 18.59
C ILE A 139 9.08 -13.68 18.50
N PHE A 140 9.94 -14.41 17.77
CA PHE A 140 11.36 -14.05 17.70
C PHE A 140 11.63 -12.80 16.87
N HIS A 141 10.89 -12.62 15.76
CA HIS A 141 10.98 -11.41 14.96
C HIS A 141 10.55 -10.17 15.74
N ASN A 142 9.53 -10.29 16.60
CA ASN A 142 9.01 -9.19 17.41
C ASN A 142 9.41 -9.29 18.90
N PHE A 143 10.57 -9.86 19.22
CA PHE A 143 10.91 -10.24 20.61
C PHE A 143 10.97 -9.08 21.60
N ASN A 144 11.41 -7.90 21.17
CA ASN A 144 11.44 -6.72 22.04
C ASN A 144 10.02 -6.31 22.46
N TYR A 145 9.09 -6.26 21.50
CA TYR A 145 7.67 -6.00 21.76
C TYR A 145 7.05 -7.12 22.61
N PHE A 146 7.39 -8.38 22.31
CA PHE A 146 6.98 -9.55 23.08
C PHE A 146 7.32 -9.40 24.58
N MET A 147 8.53 -8.95 24.88
CA MET A 147 8.98 -8.74 26.25
C MET A 147 8.29 -7.56 26.93
N GLN A 148 8.07 -6.45 26.24
CA GLN A 148 7.43 -5.26 26.81
C GLN A 148 5.95 -5.49 27.16
N ASN A 149 5.29 -6.40 26.45
CA ASN A 149 3.86 -6.71 26.60
C ASN A 149 3.63 -8.18 26.97
N PHE A 150 4.56 -8.75 27.74
CA PHE A 150 4.64 -10.20 27.98
C PHE A 150 3.38 -10.80 28.59
N ASP A 151 2.84 -10.19 29.65
CA ASP A 151 1.67 -10.72 30.36
C ASP A 151 0.42 -10.83 29.44
N LEU A 152 0.16 -9.80 28.62
CA LEU A 152 -0.97 -9.77 27.69
C LEU A 152 -0.79 -10.78 26.55
N ILE A 153 0.42 -10.88 25.99
CA ILE A 153 0.71 -11.86 24.94
C ILE A 153 0.65 -13.27 25.51
N GLU A 154 1.14 -13.51 26.72
CA GLU A 154 1.09 -14.83 27.34
C GLU A 154 -0.34 -15.30 27.54
N GLU A 155 -1.19 -14.42 28.08
CA GLU A 155 -2.63 -14.69 28.25
C GLU A 155 -3.25 -15.10 26.91
N TRP A 156 -2.96 -14.34 25.85
CA TRP A 156 -3.49 -14.62 24.52
C TRP A 156 -2.99 -15.94 23.94
N LEU A 157 -1.67 -16.18 23.94
CA LEU A 157 -1.07 -17.37 23.32
C LEU A 157 -1.40 -18.68 24.04
N LEU A 158 -1.80 -18.61 25.31
CA LEU A 158 -2.24 -19.76 26.10
C LEU A 158 -3.77 -19.94 26.08
N SER A 159 -4.52 -19.06 25.42
CA SER A 159 -5.99 -19.12 25.41
C SER A 159 -6.54 -20.20 24.46
N ASP A 160 -7.75 -20.67 24.77
CA ASP A 160 -8.51 -21.55 23.87
C ASP A 160 -8.85 -20.83 22.56
N ASP A 161 -9.14 -19.54 22.60
CA ASP A 161 -9.45 -18.72 21.41
C ASP A 161 -8.27 -18.70 20.41
N PHE A 162 -7.02 -18.54 20.88
CA PHE A 162 -5.84 -18.64 20.01
C PHE A 162 -5.70 -20.05 19.40
N LYS A 163 -5.91 -21.09 20.22
CA LYS A 163 -5.82 -22.47 19.76
C LYS A 163 -6.85 -22.77 18.67
N GLU A 164 -8.10 -22.40 18.88
CA GLU A 164 -9.18 -22.64 17.92
C GLU A 164 -8.98 -21.82 16.64
N LYS A 165 -8.57 -20.55 16.75
CA LYS A 165 -8.46 -19.64 15.61
C LYS A 165 -7.23 -19.90 14.73
N TYR A 166 -6.09 -20.26 15.33
CA TYR A 166 -4.82 -20.31 14.62
C TYR A 166 -4.15 -21.69 14.65
N LYS A 167 -4.09 -22.33 15.82
CA LYS A 167 -3.34 -23.60 15.97
C LYS A 167 -4.05 -24.79 15.33
N LYS A 168 -5.39 -24.88 15.45
CA LYS A 168 -6.18 -26.02 14.95
C LYS A 168 -6.06 -26.21 13.43
N GLU A 169 -6.05 -25.12 12.67
CA GLU A 169 -5.96 -25.12 11.21
C GLU A 169 -4.53 -24.86 10.68
N ASN A 170 -3.53 -24.83 11.57
CA ASN A 170 -2.14 -24.49 11.25
C ASN A 170 -2.03 -23.19 10.44
N HIS A 171 -2.67 -22.12 10.93
CA HIS A 171 -2.79 -20.87 10.20
C HIS A 171 -1.41 -20.25 9.89
N PRO A 172 -1.12 -19.80 8.67
CA PRO A 172 0.23 -19.35 8.29
C PRO A 172 0.66 -18.01 8.92
N TYR A 173 -0.30 -17.19 9.36
CA TYR A 173 -0.04 -15.87 9.97
C TYR A 173 -0.79 -15.67 11.30
N PRO A 174 -0.38 -16.34 12.39
CA PRO A 174 -1.00 -16.19 13.69
C PRO A 174 -0.65 -14.85 14.32
N SER A 175 -1.68 -14.17 14.81
CA SER A 175 -1.55 -12.88 15.46
C SER A 175 -0.89 -12.98 16.83
N LEU A 176 0.04 -12.07 17.13
CA LEU A 176 0.75 -12.04 18.41
C LEU A 176 -0.10 -11.49 19.56
N LEU A 177 -1.10 -10.66 19.26
CA LEU A 177 -2.07 -10.11 20.21
C LEU A 177 -3.47 -10.63 19.90
N ASP A 178 -4.38 -10.54 20.88
CA ASP A 178 -5.79 -10.90 20.73
C ASP A 178 -6.53 -9.88 19.85
N PRO A 179 -6.94 -10.23 18.61
CA PRO A 179 -7.63 -9.29 17.73
C PRO A 179 -8.95 -8.75 18.30
N LYS A 180 -9.66 -9.51 19.13
CA LYS A 180 -10.93 -9.06 19.71
C LYS A 180 -10.70 -7.90 20.68
N LYS A 181 -9.70 -8.02 21.56
CA LYS A 181 -9.31 -6.94 22.47
C LYS A 181 -8.79 -5.72 21.71
N LEU A 182 -8.08 -5.90 20.59
CA LEU A 182 -7.56 -4.77 19.82
C LEU A 182 -8.63 -3.88 19.18
N ASN A 183 -9.84 -4.39 18.95
CA ASN A 183 -10.98 -3.60 18.47
C ASN A 183 -11.64 -2.77 19.59
N ASP A 184 -11.35 -3.04 20.87
CA ASP A 184 -11.86 -2.23 21.98
C ASP A 184 -10.95 -1.03 22.23
N GLU A 185 -11.48 0.17 22.01
CA GLU A 185 -10.75 1.44 22.20
C GLU A 185 -10.41 1.71 23.68
N ASN A 186 -11.11 1.07 24.63
CA ASN A 186 -10.84 1.20 26.05
C ASN A 186 -9.64 0.37 26.51
N GLU A 187 -9.14 -0.55 25.68
CA GLU A 187 -7.93 -1.32 25.98
C GLU A 187 -6.69 -0.44 25.91
N LYS A 188 -5.71 -0.72 26.79
CA LYS A 188 -4.44 0.02 26.82
C LYS A 188 -3.66 -0.13 25.52
N ILE A 189 -3.80 -1.28 24.85
CA ILE A 189 -3.21 -1.59 23.54
C ILE A 189 -4.37 -1.93 22.61
N ASN A 190 -4.55 -1.15 21.55
CA ASN A 190 -5.63 -1.31 20.58
C ASN A 190 -5.15 -0.88 19.18
N TYR A 191 -6.02 -1.00 18.17
CA TYR A 191 -5.64 -0.66 16.80
C TYR A 191 -5.26 0.82 16.56
N HIS A 192 -5.69 1.76 17.41
CA HIS A 192 -5.39 3.20 17.25
C HIS A 192 -4.00 3.59 17.73
N ASN A 193 -3.38 2.78 18.60
CA ASN A 193 -2.10 3.09 19.22
C ASN A 193 -0.95 2.20 18.74
N ILE A 194 -1.24 1.19 17.93
CA ILE A 194 -0.23 0.34 17.29
C ILE A 194 0.04 0.88 15.88
N PRO A 195 1.29 1.27 15.56
CA PRO A 195 1.65 1.66 14.20
C PRO A 195 1.38 0.52 13.22
N ALA A 196 0.83 0.85 12.04
CA ALA A 196 0.43 -0.14 11.03
C ALA A 196 1.58 -1.07 10.59
N GLU A 197 2.82 -0.55 10.56
CA GLU A 197 4.02 -1.32 10.29
C GLU A 197 4.21 -2.45 11.30
N LEU A 198 4.16 -2.12 12.59
CA LEU A 198 4.28 -3.09 13.66
C LEU A 198 3.10 -4.08 13.67
N ALA A 199 1.89 -3.61 13.34
CA ALA A 199 0.73 -4.48 13.20
C ALA A 199 0.93 -5.54 12.11
N TRP A 200 1.50 -5.16 10.98
CA TRP A 200 1.85 -6.08 9.92
C TRP A 200 2.89 -7.10 10.38
N GLU A 201 4.00 -6.65 10.99
CA GLU A 201 5.07 -7.56 11.47
C GLU A 201 4.58 -8.53 12.55
N MET A 202 3.58 -8.15 13.36
CA MET A 202 2.97 -9.01 14.37
C MET A 202 1.83 -9.88 13.85
N ASN A 203 1.57 -9.88 12.53
CA ASN A 203 0.47 -10.59 11.88
C ASN A 203 -0.92 -10.23 12.46
N LEU A 204 -1.10 -8.96 12.87
CA LEU A 204 -2.41 -8.51 13.34
C LEU A 204 -3.37 -8.47 12.15
N PRO A 205 -4.59 -9.00 12.27
CA PRO A 205 -5.59 -8.80 11.23
C PRO A 205 -6.00 -7.33 11.16
N LEU A 206 -6.64 -6.95 10.05
CA LEU A 206 -7.26 -5.63 9.91
C LEU A 206 -8.34 -5.45 10.99
N PRO A 207 -8.56 -4.22 11.46
CA PRO A 207 -9.67 -3.97 12.36
C PRO A 207 -11.03 -4.25 11.72
N ASP A 208 -12.00 -4.69 12.51
CA ASP A 208 -13.31 -5.18 12.06
C ASP A 208 -14.38 -4.09 11.82
N ARG A 209 -13.96 -2.87 11.49
CA ARG A 209 -14.84 -1.68 11.33
C ARG A 209 -15.05 -1.24 9.88
N TYR A 210 -14.72 -2.10 8.92
CA TYR A 210 -15.04 -1.88 7.51
C TYR A 210 -16.43 -2.44 7.15
N GLU A 211 -17.17 -1.75 6.29
CA GLU A 211 -18.60 -2.03 6.00
C GLU A 211 -18.78 -3.30 5.18
N PHE A 212 -18.03 -3.40 4.09
CA PHE A 212 -18.00 -4.55 3.19
C PHE A 212 -16.61 -4.66 2.56
N MET A 213 -16.40 -5.71 1.78
CA MET A 213 -15.17 -5.94 1.03
C MET A 213 -15.43 -5.64 -0.45
N TRP A 214 -14.52 -4.94 -1.09
CA TRP A 214 -14.56 -4.66 -2.51
C TRP A 214 -13.48 -5.46 -3.24
N PHE A 215 -13.94 -6.26 -4.20
CA PHE A 215 -13.09 -7.09 -5.03
C PHE A 215 -12.59 -6.28 -6.23
N PHE A 216 -11.31 -5.89 -6.20
CA PHE A 216 -10.72 -5.12 -7.27
C PHE A 216 -10.49 -6.02 -8.50
N SER A 217 -11.01 -5.57 -9.64
CA SER A 217 -10.97 -6.31 -10.90
C SER A 217 -10.46 -5.42 -12.03
N CYS A 218 -9.28 -5.77 -12.52
CA CYS A 218 -8.59 -5.03 -13.55
C CYS A 218 -9.45 -4.97 -14.81
N CYS A 219 -9.42 -3.83 -15.49
CA CYS A 219 -10.19 -3.60 -16.70
C CYS A 219 -11.70 -3.82 -16.54
N SER A 220 -12.26 -3.68 -15.33
CA SER A 220 -13.70 -3.87 -15.07
C SER A 220 -14.34 -2.69 -14.36
N GLY A 221 -13.83 -1.48 -14.59
CA GLY A 221 -14.41 -0.24 -14.03
C GLY A 221 -14.04 -0.01 -12.58
N SER A 222 -12.95 -0.65 -12.14
CA SER A 222 -12.46 -0.54 -10.78
C SER A 222 -11.98 0.86 -10.40
N ASN A 223 -11.31 1.58 -11.31
CA ASN A 223 -10.98 2.98 -11.05
C ASN A 223 -12.24 3.87 -10.97
N ALA A 224 -13.27 3.55 -11.78
CA ALA A 224 -14.56 4.23 -11.69
C ALA A 224 -15.23 4.00 -10.32
N MET A 225 -15.27 2.75 -9.87
CA MET A 225 -15.78 2.37 -8.53
C MET A 225 -15.03 3.07 -7.40
N TYR A 226 -13.70 3.15 -7.46
CA TYR A 226 -12.90 3.91 -6.50
C TYR A 226 -13.32 5.39 -6.42
N ARG A 227 -13.53 6.06 -7.57
CA ARG A 227 -14.02 7.44 -7.61
C ARG A 227 -15.43 7.57 -7.06
N PHE A 228 -16.31 6.62 -7.38
CA PHE A 228 -17.68 6.59 -6.89
C PHE A 228 -17.77 6.39 -5.37
N PHE A 229 -16.93 5.52 -4.79
CA PHE A 229 -16.77 5.42 -3.34
C PHE A 229 -16.31 6.73 -2.72
N LYS A 230 -15.33 7.41 -3.34
CA LYS A 230 -14.88 8.73 -2.89
C LYS A 230 -15.98 9.78 -2.92
N TYR A 231 -16.81 9.80 -3.97
CA TYR A 231 -17.98 10.70 -4.03
C TYR A 231 -18.98 10.40 -2.92
N CYS A 232 -19.12 9.12 -2.54
CA CYS A 232 -19.97 8.66 -1.44
C CYS A 232 -19.32 8.82 -0.04
N ASN A 233 -18.18 9.51 0.05
CA ASN A 233 -17.40 9.67 1.28
C ASN A 233 -17.04 8.32 1.96
N ILE A 234 -16.77 7.29 1.13
CA ILE A 234 -16.28 5.99 1.58
C ILE A 234 -14.77 5.95 1.39
N ALA A 235 -14.03 5.69 2.47
CA ALA A 235 -12.61 5.47 2.41
C ALA A 235 -12.33 4.06 1.87
N ALA A 236 -11.73 4.04 0.68
CA ALA A 236 -11.26 2.85 0.02
C ALA A 236 -10.01 3.29 -0.73
N ASP A 237 -8.86 2.67 -0.48
CA ASP A 237 -7.71 2.89 -1.36
C ASP A 237 -7.37 1.60 -2.09
N ALA A 238 -7.36 1.65 -3.41
CA ALA A 238 -7.06 0.52 -4.27
C ALA A 238 -5.80 0.78 -5.08
N HIS A 239 -4.70 0.20 -4.61
CA HIS A 239 -3.43 0.21 -5.31
C HIS A 239 -3.05 -1.22 -5.71
N PRO A 240 -3.66 -1.79 -6.76
CA PRO A 240 -3.44 -3.19 -7.17
C PRO A 240 -1.99 -3.51 -7.53
N ALA A 241 -1.21 -2.47 -7.87
CA ALA A 241 0.19 -2.61 -8.21
C ALA A 241 1.13 -2.58 -7.00
N LEU A 242 0.64 -2.25 -5.81
CA LEU A 242 1.47 -2.19 -4.60
C LEU A 242 1.48 -3.53 -3.86
N THR A 243 2.49 -3.73 -3.02
CA THR A 243 2.60 -4.93 -2.19
C THR A 243 1.47 -5.03 -1.15
N GLY A 244 1.15 -6.26 -0.76
CA GLY A 244 0.14 -6.54 0.28
C GLY A 244 0.37 -5.79 1.60
N LYS A 245 1.63 -5.50 1.95
CA LYS A 245 1.99 -4.70 3.14
C LYS A 245 1.59 -3.23 3.01
N ILE A 246 1.85 -2.62 1.85
CA ILE A 246 1.45 -1.22 1.61
C ILE A 246 -0.07 -1.14 1.67
N MET A 247 -0.78 -2.03 0.96
CA MET A 247 -2.24 -2.07 1.01
C MET A 247 -2.74 -2.27 2.43
N TYR A 248 -2.18 -3.22 3.19
CA TYR A 248 -2.55 -3.42 4.60
C TYR A 248 -2.44 -2.12 5.39
N LYS A 249 -1.34 -1.37 5.25
CA LYS A 249 -1.11 -0.13 6.01
C LYS A 249 -2.09 0.97 5.66
N ASP A 250 -2.40 1.13 4.36
CA ASP A 250 -3.38 2.11 3.90
C ASP A 250 -4.76 1.76 4.45
N MET A 251 -5.15 0.49 4.35
CA MET A 251 -6.40 -0.02 4.93
C MET A 251 -6.44 0.15 6.43
N TYR A 252 -5.37 -0.22 7.13
CA TYR A 252 -5.27 -0.03 8.57
C TYR A 252 -5.51 1.43 8.95
N TYR A 253 -4.85 2.36 8.25
CA TYR A 253 -4.99 3.79 8.51
C TYR A 253 -6.42 4.28 8.24
N TYR A 254 -6.97 4.08 7.04
CA TYR A 254 -8.28 4.66 6.76
C TYR A 254 -9.41 3.98 7.53
N ILE A 255 -9.29 2.68 7.87
CA ILE A 255 -10.28 1.98 8.71
C ILE A 255 -10.25 2.54 10.14
N ASN A 256 -9.09 2.89 10.73
CA ASN A 256 -9.13 3.54 12.07
C ASN A 256 -9.67 4.98 12.01
N ASN A 257 -9.48 5.70 10.90
CA ASN A 257 -9.57 7.17 10.91
C ASN A 257 -10.75 7.74 10.12
N THR A 258 -11.61 6.90 9.54
CA THR A 258 -12.77 7.37 8.78
C THR A 258 -14.07 6.73 9.25
N THR A 259 -15.16 7.49 9.07
CA THR A 259 -16.51 7.06 9.49
C THR A 259 -17.08 5.89 8.68
N CYS A 260 -16.80 5.85 7.37
CA CYS A 260 -17.26 4.79 6.48
C CYS A 260 -16.08 4.33 5.64
N SER A 261 -15.69 3.06 5.78
CA SER A 261 -14.58 2.47 5.04
C SER A 261 -14.90 1.06 4.56
N ILE A 262 -14.17 0.59 3.55
CA ILE A 262 -14.35 -0.75 2.98
C ILE A 262 -13.00 -1.43 2.87
N ALA A 263 -12.90 -2.74 2.99
CA ALA A 263 -11.65 -3.43 2.72
C ALA A 263 -11.50 -3.72 1.23
N VAL A 264 -10.30 -3.59 0.66
CA VAL A 264 -10.02 -3.84 -0.76
C VAL A 264 -9.28 -5.16 -0.92
N ILE A 265 -9.79 -6.05 -1.76
CA ILE A 265 -9.16 -7.32 -2.13
C ILE A 265 -8.39 -7.13 -3.46
N PRO A 266 -7.04 -7.09 -3.44
CA PRO A 266 -6.24 -6.89 -4.65
C PRO A 266 -6.19 -8.13 -5.54
N PRO A 267 -5.83 -7.97 -6.83
CA PRO A 267 -5.45 -9.10 -7.68
C PRO A 267 -4.12 -9.70 -7.20
N PHE A 268 -3.82 -10.93 -7.65
CA PHE A 268 -2.48 -11.49 -7.44
C PHE A 268 -1.49 -10.81 -8.37
N MET A 269 -0.46 -10.18 -7.81
CA MET A 269 0.63 -9.64 -8.59
C MET A 269 1.92 -10.40 -8.27
N TYR A 270 2.50 -10.97 -9.31
CA TYR A 270 3.90 -11.40 -9.31
C TYR A 270 4.73 -10.22 -9.79
N ASP A 271 5.62 -9.71 -8.96
CA ASP A 271 6.49 -8.64 -9.43
C ASP A 271 7.67 -9.18 -10.24
N PHE A 272 7.80 -8.58 -11.42
CA PHE A 272 9.06 -8.19 -12.06
C PHE A 272 10.16 -7.65 -11.10
N TYR A 273 9.80 -7.18 -9.88
CA TYR A 273 10.69 -6.75 -8.79
C TYR A 273 10.44 -7.47 -7.42
N HIS A 274 10.77 -8.76 -7.31
CA HIS A 274 10.95 -9.52 -6.06
C HIS A 274 9.71 -9.88 -5.18
N ASP A 275 9.39 -11.19 -5.13
CA ASP A 275 8.65 -11.92 -4.07
C ASP A 275 7.26 -11.41 -3.61
N CYS A 276 6.49 -10.70 -4.46
CA CYS A 276 5.17 -10.18 -4.08
C CYS A 276 4.08 -11.24 -3.85
N GLU A 277 4.22 -12.46 -4.40
CA GLU A 277 3.21 -13.53 -4.26
C GLU A 277 2.96 -13.86 -2.78
N HIS A 278 4.02 -13.91 -1.97
CA HIS A 278 3.91 -14.19 -0.54
C HIS A 278 3.27 -13.04 0.25
N MET A 279 3.50 -11.80 -0.17
CA MET A 279 2.98 -10.62 0.54
C MET A 279 1.49 -10.40 0.32
N ASN A 280 0.96 -10.63 -0.89
CA ASN A 280 -0.48 -10.54 -1.13
C ASN A 280 -1.22 -11.69 -0.43
N ASN A 281 -0.63 -12.89 -0.37
CA ASN A 281 -1.23 -14.02 0.36
C ASN A 281 -1.43 -13.68 1.83
N LYS A 282 -0.41 -13.12 2.49
CA LYS A 282 -0.53 -12.69 3.89
C LYS A 282 -1.70 -11.74 4.09
N LEU A 283 -1.85 -10.72 3.25
CA LEU A 283 -2.97 -9.78 3.33
C LEU A 283 -4.34 -10.49 3.31
N LEU A 284 -4.54 -11.49 2.44
CA LEU A 284 -5.78 -12.25 2.35
C LEU A 284 -6.13 -12.99 3.65
N TYR A 285 -5.13 -13.42 4.42
CA TYR A 285 -5.33 -14.03 5.74
C TYR A 285 -5.56 -13.02 6.88
N LEU A 286 -5.28 -11.74 6.64
CA LEU A 286 -5.42 -10.69 7.66
C LEU A 286 -6.78 -9.99 7.62
N TYR A 287 -7.69 -10.33 6.71
CA TYR A 287 -9.08 -9.92 6.86
C TYR A 287 -9.70 -10.65 8.06
N SER A 288 -10.34 -9.91 8.96
CA SER A 288 -10.85 -10.44 10.25
C SER A 288 -12.35 -10.58 10.32
N LYS A 289 -13.08 -9.74 9.58
CA LYS A 289 -14.53 -9.62 9.67
C LYS A 289 -15.15 -10.41 8.52
N VAL A 290 -16.13 -11.23 8.87
CA VAL A 290 -17.02 -11.82 7.87
C VAL A 290 -17.87 -10.70 7.27
N SER A 291 -17.71 -10.43 5.97
CA SER A 291 -18.38 -9.32 5.30
C SER A 291 -18.86 -9.71 3.89
N ASP A 292 -19.83 -8.95 3.37
CA ASP A 292 -20.24 -9.08 1.98
C ASP A 292 -19.09 -8.66 1.05
N ILE A 293 -18.97 -9.33 -0.09
CA ILE A 293 -18.03 -9.00 -1.16
C ILE A 293 -18.81 -8.38 -2.31
N ILE A 294 -18.40 -7.19 -2.75
CA ILE A 294 -18.89 -6.57 -3.98
C ILE A 294 -17.86 -6.76 -5.09
N PHE A 295 -18.33 -7.27 -6.23
CA PHE A 295 -17.51 -7.54 -7.40
C PHE A 295 -18.21 -7.11 -8.69
N ILE A 296 -17.45 -6.58 -9.66
CA ILE A 296 -17.96 -6.20 -10.98
C ILE A 296 -17.69 -7.31 -11.98
N ALA A 297 -18.74 -7.99 -12.45
CA ALA A 297 -18.63 -8.96 -13.54
C ALA A 297 -18.53 -8.25 -14.89
N ARG A 298 -17.60 -8.70 -15.71
CA ARG A 298 -17.41 -8.21 -17.06
C ARG A 298 -17.06 -9.37 -17.98
N ASP A 299 -17.59 -9.32 -19.19
CA ASP A 299 -17.26 -10.27 -20.25
C ASP A 299 -15.73 -10.34 -20.47
N PRO A 300 -15.12 -11.53 -20.51
CA PRO A 300 -13.67 -11.69 -20.66
C PRO A 300 -13.10 -11.08 -21.94
N ILE A 301 -13.84 -11.09 -23.06
CA ILE A 301 -13.41 -10.42 -24.30
C ILE A 301 -13.38 -8.91 -24.12
N SER A 302 -14.36 -8.35 -23.39
CA SER A 302 -14.34 -6.93 -23.01
C SER A 302 -13.14 -6.57 -22.12
N ILE A 303 -12.73 -7.46 -21.21
CA ILE A 303 -11.52 -7.28 -20.38
C ILE A 303 -10.29 -7.18 -21.29
N LEU A 304 -10.12 -8.12 -22.23
CA LEU A 304 -9.01 -8.09 -23.20
C LEU A 304 -9.01 -6.81 -24.05
N LYS A 305 -10.18 -6.37 -24.52
CA LYS A 305 -10.33 -5.10 -25.25
C LYS A 305 -9.83 -3.93 -24.42
N THR A 306 -10.27 -3.81 -23.17
CA THR A 306 -9.85 -2.70 -22.32
C THR A 306 -8.35 -2.77 -22.01
N ALA A 307 -7.80 -3.95 -21.71
CA ALA A 307 -6.37 -4.13 -21.47
C ALA A 307 -5.49 -3.74 -22.68
N LEU A 308 -5.88 -4.08 -23.91
CA LEU A 308 -5.13 -3.67 -25.12
C LEU A 308 -5.17 -2.17 -25.37
N ASN A 309 -6.29 -1.52 -25.05
CA ASN A 309 -6.50 -0.08 -25.23
C ASN A 309 -6.03 0.74 -24.02
N HIS A 310 -5.48 0.12 -22.97
CA HIS A 310 -5.04 0.83 -21.77
C HIS A 310 -3.74 1.59 -22.03
N ILE A 311 -3.68 2.84 -21.57
CA ILE A 311 -2.46 3.65 -21.71
C ILE A 311 -1.45 3.32 -20.61
N ASN A 312 -0.17 3.53 -20.92
CA ASN A 312 0.89 3.55 -19.93
C ASN A 312 0.86 4.92 -19.22
N ASN A 313 0.11 5.01 -18.11
CA ASN A 313 -0.08 6.27 -17.39
C ASN A 313 1.23 7.02 -17.04
N PRO A 314 2.25 6.38 -16.41
CA PRO A 314 3.49 7.08 -16.06
C PRO A 314 4.17 7.73 -17.27
N LYS A 315 4.27 6.99 -18.38
CA LYS A 315 4.89 7.50 -19.61
C LYS A 315 4.09 8.66 -20.21
N ILE A 316 2.76 8.60 -20.16
CA ILE A 316 1.93 9.71 -20.62
C ILE A 316 2.15 10.96 -19.78
N TRP A 317 2.19 10.83 -18.45
CA TRP A 317 2.36 11.98 -17.57
C TRP A 317 3.71 12.66 -17.76
N GLU A 318 4.77 11.94 -18.11
CA GLU A 318 6.07 12.53 -18.48
C GLU A 318 6.01 13.35 -19.79
N GLN A 319 5.07 13.04 -20.69
CA GLN A 319 4.93 13.74 -21.98
C GLN A 319 4.03 14.96 -21.97
N ILE A 320 3.12 15.04 -21.00
CA ILE A 320 2.28 16.21 -20.86
C ILE A 320 3.17 17.35 -20.34
N ASP A 321 3.46 18.29 -21.23
CA ASP A 321 4.30 19.44 -20.93
C ASP A 321 3.48 20.66 -20.46
N TYR A 322 4.20 21.70 -20.04
CA TYR A 322 3.60 22.94 -19.56
C TYR A 322 2.69 23.60 -20.61
N GLU A 323 3.10 23.64 -21.88
CA GLU A 323 2.34 24.31 -22.95
C GLU A 323 1.04 23.57 -23.29
N MET A 324 0.99 22.25 -23.10
CA MET A 324 -0.27 21.49 -23.25
C MET A 324 -1.27 21.80 -22.14
N LYS A 325 -0.80 22.09 -20.91
CA LYS A 325 -1.64 22.43 -19.75
C LYS A 325 -1.95 23.93 -19.65
N ASN A 326 -1.12 24.78 -20.23
CA ASN A 326 -1.14 26.25 -20.09
C ASN A 326 -1.01 26.91 -21.46
N VAL A 327 -2.13 27.05 -22.17
CA VAL A 327 -2.13 27.51 -23.56
C VAL A 327 -2.27 29.03 -23.59
N HIS A 328 -1.23 29.73 -24.08
CA HIS A 328 -1.27 31.17 -24.29
C HIS A 328 -1.95 31.51 -25.63
N MET A 329 -3.22 31.91 -25.57
CA MET A 329 -4.12 32.00 -26.72
C MET A 329 -3.82 33.14 -27.69
N ASN A 330 -3.04 34.14 -27.27
CA ASN A 330 -2.60 35.24 -28.13
C ASN A 330 -1.52 34.81 -29.14
N ASN A 331 -0.75 33.76 -28.84
CA ASN A 331 0.43 33.36 -29.62
C ASN A 331 0.37 31.90 -30.11
N VAL A 332 -0.80 31.24 -30.04
CA VAL A 332 -0.91 29.82 -30.39
C VAL A 332 -1.20 29.65 -31.88
N ALA A 333 -0.25 29.04 -32.60
CA ALA A 333 -0.46 28.67 -34.01
C ALA A 333 -1.21 27.33 -34.12
N ASN A 334 -0.83 26.34 -33.30
CA ASN A 334 -1.46 25.02 -33.24
C ASN A 334 -1.56 24.53 -31.79
N PHE A 335 -2.62 23.80 -31.47
CA PHE A 335 -2.80 23.16 -30.17
C PHE A 335 -2.03 21.83 -30.09
N ARG A 336 -1.31 21.62 -28.98
CA ARG A 336 -0.53 20.41 -28.72
C ARG A 336 -1.33 19.45 -27.84
N PHE A 337 -1.32 18.18 -28.22
CA PHE A 337 -1.93 17.08 -27.47
C PHE A 337 -0.88 15.98 -27.24
N PRO A 338 -1.00 15.19 -26.16
CA PRO A 338 -0.05 14.14 -25.84
C PRO A 338 -0.10 13.00 -26.86
N ILE A 339 1.05 12.41 -27.15
CA ILE A 339 1.12 11.16 -27.93
C ILE A 339 0.77 10.00 -27.01
N LEU A 340 -0.20 9.18 -27.41
CA LEU A 340 -0.62 8.05 -26.59
C LEU A 340 0.38 6.89 -26.63
N TYR A 341 0.74 6.38 -25.45
CA TYR A 341 1.50 5.15 -25.25
C TYR A 341 0.61 4.13 -24.58
N TYR A 342 0.56 2.93 -25.13
CA TYR A 342 -0.26 1.84 -24.61
C TYR A 342 0.58 0.92 -23.74
N SER A 343 -0.03 0.26 -22.76
CA SER A 343 0.67 -0.59 -21.80
C SER A 343 1.43 -1.73 -22.49
N TYR A 344 0.92 -2.23 -23.62
CA TYR A 344 1.49 -3.35 -24.35
C TYR A 344 2.06 -3.01 -25.74
N SER A 345 1.85 -1.79 -26.24
CA SER A 345 2.18 -1.37 -27.60
C SER A 345 2.69 0.09 -27.64
N ILE A 346 3.50 0.43 -28.64
CA ILE A 346 4.01 1.79 -28.86
C ILE A 346 3.16 2.50 -29.90
N GLY A 347 2.70 3.73 -29.61
CA GLY A 347 2.00 4.60 -30.56
C GLY A 347 0.53 4.27 -30.79
N ARG A 348 0.22 3.00 -31.08
CA ARG A 348 -1.16 2.51 -31.28
C ARG A 348 -1.34 1.11 -30.69
N PRO A 349 -2.55 0.77 -30.24
CA PRO A 349 -2.83 -0.56 -29.71
C PRO A 349 -2.79 -1.59 -30.87
N ASN A 350 -2.34 -2.81 -30.60
CA ASN A 350 -2.19 -3.86 -31.61
C ASN A 350 -2.68 -5.21 -31.09
N VAL A 351 -3.59 -5.85 -31.84
CA VAL A 351 -4.26 -7.08 -31.39
C VAL A 351 -3.29 -8.23 -31.21
N LYS A 352 -2.15 -8.20 -31.90
CA LYS A 352 -1.10 -9.20 -31.76
C LYS A 352 -0.49 -9.18 -30.36
N ASP A 353 -0.54 -8.07 -29.62
CA ASP A 353 -0.04 -7.99 -28.24
C ASP A 353 -0.94 -8.72 -27.22
N LEU A 354 -2.02 -9.37 -27.68
CA LEU A 354 -2.90 -10.19 -26.83
C LEU A 354 -2.13 -11.24 -26.02
N TYR A 355 -1.11 -11.87 -26.60
CA TYR A 355 -0.33 -12.89 -25.88
C TYR A 355 0.32 -12.32 -24.61
N LYS A 356 0.74 -11.04 -24.60
CA LYS A 356 1.32 -10.37 -23.43
C LYS A 356 0.32 -10.26 -22.29
N ILE A 357 -0.96 -9.99 -22.60
CA ILE A 357 -2.04 -9.95 -21.59
C ILE A 357 -2.30 -11.34 -21.04
N LEU A 358 -2.32 -12.36 -21.90
CA LEU A 358 -2.49 -13.76 -21.48
C LEU A 358 -1.30 -14.30 -20.65
N ASP A 359 -0.09 -13.78 -20.86
CA ASP A 359 1.06 -14.06 -19.99
C ASP A 359 0.88 -13.42 -18.60
N ALA A 360 0.26 -12.24 -18.54
CA ALA A 360 -0.08 -11.54 -17.30
C ALA A 360 -1.45 -11.96 -16.72
N LYS A 361 -1.90 -13.21 -16.94
CA LYS A 361 -3.23 -13.70 -16.55
C LYS A 361 -3.58 -13.47 -15.08
N GLU A 362 -2.60 -13.53 -14.18
CA GLU A 362 -2.79 -13.38 -12.73
C GLU A 362 -3.18 -11.94 -12.35
N PHE A 363 -2.94 -10.97 -13.23
CA PHE A 363 -3.43 -9.62 -13.06
C PHE A 363 -4.91 -9.47 -13.46
N TYR A 364 -5.37 -10.26 -14.44
CA TYR A 364 -6.71 -10.09 -15.04
C TYR A 364 -7.75 -11.14 -14.60
N PHE A 365 -7.37 -12.40 -14.50
CA PHE A 365 -8.24 -13.56 -14.35
C PHE A 365 -7.85 -14.36 -13.09
N THR A 366 -8.26 -13.86 -11.92
CA THR A 366 -7.95 -14.46 -10.60
C THR A 366 -9.13 -14.48 -9.64
N ILE A 367 -10.33 -14.45 -10.19
CA ILE A 367 -11.53 -14.37 -9.37
C ILE A 367 -11.69 -15.62 -8.48
N ASP A 368 -11.65 -16.81 -9.07
CA ASP A 368 -11.89 -18.07 -8.35
C ASP A 368 -10.86 -18.31 -7.27
N LYS A 369 -9.58 -18.07 -7.63
CA LYS A 369 -8.47 -18.26 -6.71
C LYS A 369 -8.68 -17.41 -5.46
N ARG A 370 -8.99 -16.12 -5.62
CA ARG A 370 -9.21 -15.21 -4.47
C ARG A 370 -10.49 -15.55 -3.70
N ILE A 371 -11.59 -15.92 -4.36
CA ILE A 371 -12.81 -16.34 -3.66
C ILE A 371 -12.58 -17.58 -2.81
N ASN A 372 -11.82 -18.57 -3.31
CA ASN A 372 -11.48 -19.75 -2.54
C ASN A 372 -10.70 -19.41 -1.25
N PHE A 373 -9.83 -18.39 -1.27
CA PHE A 373 -9.18 -17.88 -0.06
C PHE A 373 -10.16 -17.25 0.93
N LEU A 374 -11.20 -16.58 0.42
CA LEU A 374 -12.11 -15.78 1.23
C LEU A 374 -13.38 -16.51 1.67
N LYS A 375 -13.55 -17.79 1.30
CA LYS A 375 -14.76 -18.59 1.58
C LYS A 375 -15.17 -18.62 3.06
N ASN A 376 -14.21 -18.50 3.99
CA ASN A 376 -14.47 -18.53 5.43
C ASN A 376 -14.74 -17.14 6.03
N ILE A 377 -14.53 -16.07 5.27
CA ILE A 377 -14.68 -14.67 5.74
C ILE A 377 -15.68 -13.87 4.89
N THR A 378 -16.53 -14.55 4.14
CA THR A 378 -17.60 -13.92 3.35
C THR A 378 -18.96 -14.53 3.67
N ASN A 379 -19.98 -13.69 3.83
CA ASN A 379 -21.38 -14.16 3.97
C ASN A 379 -22.10 -14.22 2.62
N ASN A 380 -21.75 -13.32 1.70
CA ASN A 380 -22.42 -13.16 0.43
C ASN A 380 -21.47 -12.53 -0.60
N ILE A 381 -21.58 -12.96 -1.85
CA ILE A 381 -20.89 -12.36 -2.98
C ILE A 381 -21.95 -11.70 -3.86
N ARG A 382 -21.91 -10.36 -3.91
CA ARG A 382 -22.78 -9.56 -4.74
C ARG A 382 -22.07 -9.19 -6.03
N CYS A 383 -22.54 -9.79 -7.11
CA CYS A 383 -22.06 -9.51 -8.45
C CYS A 383 -22.85 -8.35 -9.07
N ILE A 384 -22.14 -7.33 -9.54
CA ILE A 384 -22.70 -6.20 -10.29
C ILE A 384 -22.27 -6.35 -11.74
N ASN A 385 -23.21 -6.52 -12.65
CA ASN A 385 -22.91 -6.51 -14.08
C ASN A 385 -22.24 -5.18 -14.47
N PHE A 386 -21.19 -5.20 -15.28
CA PHE A 386 -20.50 -3.99 -15.72
C PHE A 386 -21.44 -2.92 -16.30
N SER A 387 -22.55 -3.33 -16.96
CA SER A 387 -23.53 -2.37 -17.46
C SER A 387 -24.26 -1.58 -16.38
N GLN A 388 -24.26 -2.01 -15.11
CA GLN A 388 -24.93 -1.32 -13.99
C GLN A 388 -24.10 -0.14 -13.45
N ILE A 389 -22.83 0.00 -13.84
CA ILE A 389 -22.00 1.17 -13.50
C ILE A 389 -21.80 2.12 -14.69
N SER A 390 -22.60 1.95 -15.73
CA SER A 390 -22.64 2.86 -16.87
C SER A 390 -23.19 4.22 -16.46
N TYR A 391 -22.99 5.21 -17.34
CA TYR A 391 -23.37 6.58 -17.08
C TYR A 391 -24.86 6.75 -16.72
N ASP A 392 -25.77 5.95 -17.28
CA ASP A 392 -27.21 6.06 -17.02
C ASP A 392 -27.69 5.25 -15.81
N LYS A 393 -26.89 4.31 -15.29
CA LYS A 393 -27.30 3.38 -14.22
C LYS A 393 -26.49 3.48 -12.93
N ALA A 394 -25.30 4.09 -12.96
CA ALA A 394 -24.38 4.09 -11.83
C ALA A 394 -24.98 4.75 -10.57
N TYR A 395 -25.73 5.86 -10.73
CA TYR A 395 -26.38 6.54 -9.60
C TYR A 395 -27.38 5.63 -8.87
N ASP A 396 -28.28 4.99 -9.61
CA ASP A 396 -29.27 4.07 -9.04
C ASP A 396 -28.63 2.83 -8.40
N THR A 397 -27.55 2.33 -9.00
CA THR A 397 -26.75 1.25 -8.40
C THR A 397 -26.17 1.68 -7.05
N PHE A 398 -25.62 2.89 -6.94
CA PHE A 398 -25.10 3.40 -5.67
C PHE A 398 -26.20 3.71 -4.66
N LEU A 399 -27.40 4.15 -5.07
CA LEU A 399 -28.56 4.27 -4.17
C LEU A 399 -28.99 2.91 -3.59
N ASN A 400 -28.97 1.85 -4.41
CA ASN A 400 -29.28 0.50 -3.96
C ASN A 400 -28.20 -0.03 -2.99
N LEU A 401 -26.92 0.16 -3.32
CA LEU A 401 -25.82 -0.21 -2.44
C LEU A 401 -25.87 0.55 -1.11
N SER A 402 -26.14 1.86 -1.15
CA SER A 402 -26.36 2.69 0.03
C SER A 402 -27.45 2.13 0.95
N SER A 403 -28.56 1.67 0.38
CA SER A 403 -29.64 1.08 1.18
C SER A 403 -29.22 -0.24 1.85
N SER A 404 -28.32 -1.01 1.21
CA SER A 404 -27.80 -2.28 1.76
C SER A 404 -26.69 -2.09 2.80
N TYR A 405 -25.82 -1.09 2.64
CA TYR A 405 -24.60 -0.91 3.45
C TYR A 405 -24.53 0.42 4.23
N ASN A 406 -25.60 1.21 4.21
CA ASN A 406 -25.81 2.42 5.00
C ASN A 406 -24.74 3.52 4.87
N PHE A 407 -24.33 3.83 3.64
CA PHE A 407 -23.43 4.95 3.32
C PHE A 407 -24.16 6.08 2.58
N LEU A 408 -23.56 7.27 2.53
CA LEU A 408 -24.17 8.45 1.92
C LEU A 408 -23.92 8.49 0.42
N VAL A 409 -24.95 8.84 -0.36
CA VAL A 409 -24.83 9.11 -1.79
C VAL A 409 -25.07 10.60 -2.04
N PRO A 410 -24.23 11.28 -2.84
CA PRO A 410 -24.46 12.68 -3.19
C PRO A 410 -25.83 12.90 -3.82
N LYS A 411 -26.43 14.06 -3.55
CA LYS A 411 -27.74 14.41 -4.12
C LYS A 411 -27.70 14.68 -5.61
N ASP A 412 -26.58 15.17 -6.13
CA ASP A 412 -26.41 15.46 -7.55
C ASP A 412 -26.06 14.17 -8.33
N PRO A 413 -26.96 13.66 -9.20
CA PRO A 413 -26.69 12.42 -9.94
C PRO A 413 -25.65 12.59 -11.05
N SER A 414 -25.39 13.82 -11.50
CA SER A 414 -24.60 14.09 -12.71
C SER A 414 -23.12 13.69 -12.56
N ILE A 415 -22.65 13.56 -11.31
CA ILE A 415 -21.28 13.11 -11.00
C ILE A 415 -21.04 11.64 -11.36
N PHE A 416 -22.11 10.85 -11.44
CA PHE A 416 -22.08 9.43 -11.86
C PHE A 416 -22.36 9.25 -13.35
N GLN A 417 -22.83 10.30 -14.05
CA GLN A 417 -23.39 10.19 -15.40
C GLN A 417 -22.39 10.47 -16.53
N ASN A 418 -21.09 10.31 -16.29
CA ASN A 418 -20.05 10.41 -17.32
C ASN A 418 -18.79 9.65 -16.90
N ARG A 419 -17.80 9.64 -17.80
CA ARG A 419 -16.48 9.05 -17.55
C ARG A 419 -15.75 9.77 -16.40
N VAL A 420 -15.14 8.99 -15.51
CA VAL A 420 -14.47 9.47 -14.28
C VAL A 420 -12.97 9.12 -14.21
N ASP A 421 -12.47 8.39 -15.20
CA ASP A 421 -11.07 8.01 -15.38
C ASP A 421 -10.61 8.26 -16.83
N SER A 422 -9.29 8.30 -17.03
CA SER A 422 -8.66 8.57 -18.33
C SER A 422 -7.70 7.45 -18.75
N ASP A 423 -7.89 6.24 -18.23
CA ASP A 423 -6.98 5.09 -18.43
C ASP A 423 -7.00 4.53 -19.87
N ASP A 424 -7.98 4.94 -20.69
CA ASP A 424 -8.03 4.68 -22.13
C ASP A 424 -7.44 5.84 -22.97
N GLY A 425 -6.86 6.84 -22.30
CA GLY A 425 -6.30 8.05 -22.90
C GLY A 425 -7.32 9.17 -23.16
N SER A 426 -8.61 8.94 -22.89
CA SER A 426 -9.64 9.94 -23.10
C SER A 426 -9.41 11.19 -22.26
N LEU A 427 -9.46 12.36 -22.89
CA LEU A 427 -9.39 13.67 -22.22
C LEU A 427 -8.17 13.82 -21.27
N VAL A 428 -7.10 13.05 -21.47
CA VAL A 428 -5.97 12.94 -20.51
C VAL A 428 -5.22 14.27 -20.31
N VAL A 429 -5.33 15.18 -21.27
CA VAL A 429 -4.74 16.52 -21.19
C VAL A 429 -5.47 17.42 -20.19
N LEU A 430 -6.73 17.13 -19.86
CA LEU A 430 -7.49 17.95 -18.91
C LEU A 430 -6.97 17.76 -17.47
N PRO A 431 -7.09 18.77 -16.59
CA PRO A 431 -7.55 20.14 -16.86
C PRO A 431 -6.51 20.97 -17.63
N VAL A 432 -6.98 21.97 -18.40
CA VAL A 432 -6.16 22.91 -19.19
C VAL A 432 -6.57 24.34 -18.88
N ARG A 433 -5.58 25.22 -18.71
CA ARG A 433 -5.76 26.68 -18.57
C ARG A 433 -5.49 27.36 -19.91
N LEU A 434 -6.44 28.19 -20.34
CA LEU A 434 -6.30 29.03 -21.52
C LEU A 434 -6.09 30.48 -21.07
N TYR A 435 -4.92 31.02 -21.37
CA TYR A 435 -4.54 32.39 -21.01
C TYR A 435 -4.80 33.34 -22.16
N PHE A 436 -5.46 34.46 -21.85
CA PHE A 436 -5.73 35.55 -22.77
C PHE A 436 -5.16 36.85 -22.21
N VAL A 437 -4.40 37.57 -23.03
CA VAL A 437 -3.89 38.90 -22.70
C VAL A 437 -4.54 39.91 -23.63
N TYR A 438 -5.43 40.75 -23.11
CA TYR A 438 -6.08 41.81 -23.88
C TYR A 438 -5.96 43.14 -23.14
N GLN A 439 -5.43 44.17 -23.81
CA GLN A 439 -5.23 45.51 -23.23
C GLN A 439 -4.60 45.49 -21.82
N ASN A 440 -3.52 44.72 -21.64
CA ASN A 440 -2.81 44.52 -20.37
C ASN A 440 -3.65 43.87 -19.24
N LYS A 441 -4.75 43.20 -19.57
CA LYS A 441 -5.51 42.35 -18.64
C LYS A 441 -5.32 40.88 -18.99
N GLU A 442 -5.03 40.10 -17.97
CA GLU A 442 -4.90 38.65 -18.07
C GLU A 442 -6.21 37.99 -17.62
N ILE A 443 -6.71 37.12 -18.49
CA ILE A 443 -7.91 36.31 -18.25
C ILE A 443 -7.54 34.85 -18.46
N THR A 444 -7.95 34.01 -17.53
CA THR A 444 -7.71 32.57 -17.60
C THR A 444 -9.03 31.82 -17.55
N PHE A 445 -9.28 31.02 -18.59
CA PHE A 445 -10.36 30.04 -18.60
C PHE A 445 -9.80 28.66 -18.26
N LEU A 446 -10.43 27.96 -17.33
CA LEU A 446 -10.12 26.58 -17.00
C LEU A 446 -11.08 25.66 -17.76
N ILE A 447 -10.57 24.83 -18.65
CA ILE A 447 -11.32 23.74 -19.27
C ILE A 447 -11.07 22.47 -18.45
N THR A 448 -12.13 21.84 -17.97
CA THR A 448 -12.05 20.59 -17.21
C THR A 448 -13.33 19.76 -17.39
N THR A 449 -13.50 18.68 -16.63
CA THR A 449 -14.75 17.92 -16.57
C THR A 449 -15.45 18.12 -15.22
N LYS A 450 -16.78 17.93 -15.20
CA LYS A 450 -17.56 17.96 -13.94
C LYS A 450 -17.01 17.01 -12.86
N GLN A 451 -16.46 15.87 -13.28
CA GLN A 451 -15.94 14.83 -12.39
C GLN A 451 -14.56 15.15 -11.81
N LEU A 452 -13.72 15.91 -12.52
CA LEU A 452 -12.43 16.35 -12.00
C LEU A 452 -12.58 17.54 -11.05
N ILE A 453 -13.42 18.53 -11.39
CA ILE A 453 -13.55 19.75 -10.57
C ILE A 453 -14.14 19.51 -9.18
N ILE A 454 -14.95 18.47 -9.01
CA ILE A 454 -15.65 18.24 -7.74
C ILE A 454 -14.68 17.92 -6.59
N LEU A 455 -13.50 17.42 -6.95
CA LEU A 455 -12.43 17.10 -6.02
C LEU A 455 -11.48 18.29 -5.77
N ASP A 456 -11.62 19.38 -6.53
CA ASP A 456 -10.83 20.61 -6.33
C ASP A 456 -11.37 21.36 -5.10
N PRO A 457 -10.53 21.62 -4.08
CA PRO A 457 -10.94 22.38 -2.90
C PRO A 457 -11.31 23.83 -3.22
N ASP A 458 -10.77 24.40 -4.30
CA ASP A 458 -10.99 25.80 -4.68
C ASP A 458 -12.13 25.97 -5.70
N ARG A 459 -12.93 24.92 -5.97
CA ARG A 459 -13.98 24.94 -7.01
C ARG A 459 -14.97 26.10 -6.88
N GLU A 460 -15.24 26.56 -5.65
CA GLU A 460 -16.18 27.65 -5.37
C GLU A 460 -15.72 29.02 -5.91
N LYS A 461 -14.43 29.17 -6.23
CA LYS A 461 -13.87 30.39 -6.85
C LYS A 461 -14.24 30.55 -8.33
N TYR A 462 -14.79 29.50 -8.94
CA TYR A 462 -15.09 29.47 -10.36
C TYR A 462 -16.59 29.55 -10.65
N THR A 463 -16.92 30.09 -11.84
CA THR A 463 -18.25 30.09 -12.44
C THR A 463 -18.26 29.28 -13.72
N ASP A 464 -19.24 28.39 -13.88
CA ASP A 464 -19.50 27.66 -15.11
C ASP A 464 -20.07 28.61 -16.17
N VAL A 465 -19.26 28.88 -17.20
CA VAL A 465 -19.62 29.71 -18.35
C VAL A 465 -19.83 28.89 -19.63
N THR A 466 -19.89 27.56 -19.54
CA THR A 466 -19.95 26.64 -20.69
C THR A 466 -21.03 27.04 -21.69
N LYS A 467 -22.29 27.23 -21.24
CA LYS A 467 -23.41 27.61 -22.11
C LYS A 467 -23.30 29.01 -22.73
N LYS A 468 -22.41 29.86 -22.19
CA LYS A 468 -22.13 31.20 -22.72
C LYS A 468 -21.05 31.18 -23.79
N ILE A 469 -20.14 30.21 -23.71
CA ILE A 469 -19.06 30.04 -24.69
C ILE A 469 -19.53 29.16 -25.85
N ILE A 470 -20.34 28.15 -25.59
CA ILE A 470 -20.67 27.12 -26.58
C ILE A 470 -22.17 27.15 -26.88
N ASN A 471 -22.48 27.15 -28.18
CA ASN A 471 -23.85 27.15 -28.70
C ASN A 471 -24.23 25.83 -29.41
N TRP A 472 -23.34 24.83 -29.46
CA TRP A 472 -23.62 23.49 -30.00
C TRP A 472 -23.51 22.42 -28.90
N GLU A 473 -23.97 21.21 -29.18
CA GLU A 473 -23.80 20.06 -28.29
C GLU A 473 -22.37 19.50 -28.42
N ILE A 474 -21.55 19.64 -27.37
CA ILE A 474 -20.21 19.03 -27.34
C ILE A 474 -20.39 17.51 -27.25
N LYS A 475 -19.60 16.78 -28.05
CA LYS A 475 -19.59 15.31 -28.02
C LYS A 475 -19.32 14.75 -26.61
N TYR A 476 -18.59 15.49 -25.77
CA TYR A 476 -18.35 15.17 -24.36
C TYR A 476 -19.14 16.10 -23.44
N SER A 477 -20.37 15.71 -23.11
CA SER A 477 -21.32 16.51 -22.32
C SER A 477 -20.85 16.91 -20.91
N ASN A 478 -19.77 16.29 -20.42
CA ASN A 478 -19.18 16.59 -19.12
C ASN A 478 -18.08 17.65 -19.13
N ILE A 479 -17.64 18.10 -20.31
CA ILE A 479 -16.69 19.21 -20.38
C ILE A 479 -17.37 20.48 -19.90
N ILE A 480 -16.67 21.19 -19.02
CA ILE A 480 -17.07 22.48 -18.49
C ILE A 480 -15.96 23.50 -18.67
N ILE A 481 -16.37 24.75 -18.85
CA ILE A 481 -15.49 25.90 -18.99
C ILE A 481 -15.76 26.81 -17.80
N LEU A 482 -14.72 26.99 -17.02
CA LEU A 482 -14.75 27.70 -15.76
C LEU A 482 -13.95 28.99 -15.86
N LEU A 483 -14.48 30.04 -15.25
CA LEU A 483 -13.83 31.34 -15.14
C LEU A 483 -13.89 31.79 -13.68
N ASP A 484 -12.85 32.46 -13.20
CA ASP A 484 -12.88 33.11 -11.89
C ASP A 484 -14.13 34.01 -11.74
N LEU A 485 -14.86 33.85 -10.62
CA LEU A 485 -16.13 34.52 -10.34
C LEU A 485 -15.99 36.06 -10.43
N ASP A 486 -14.89 36.61 -9.92
CA ASP A 486 -14.64 38.06 -9.90
C ASP A 486 -14.39 38.59 -11.32
N LYS A 487 -13.79 37.77 -12.18
CA LYS A 487 -13.47 38.12 -13.57
C LYS A 487 -14.70 38.04 -14.48
N TRP A 488 -15.64 37.14 -14.23
CA TRP A 488 -16.85 37.01 -15.06
C TRP A 488 -17.67 38.31 -15.12
N ASN A 489 -17.86 38.97 -13.98
CA ASN A 489 -18.63 40.21 -13.89
C ASN A 489 -18.06 41.33 -14.76
N ILE A 490 -16.74 41.32 -14.99
CA ILE A 490 -16.00 42.29 -15.78
C ILE A 490 -16.14 41.95 -17.27
N ILE A 491 -15.97 40.68 -17.63
CA ILE A 491 -15.83 40.23 -19.04
C ILE A 491 -17.15 40.19 -19.80
N LYS A 492 -18.27 39.89 -19.14
CA LYS A 492 -19.57 39.74 -19.84
C LYS A 492 -20.05 41.00 -20.60
N LYS A 493 -19.47 42.16 -20.30
CA LYS A 493 -19.76 43.47 -20.94
C LYS A 493 -18.61 43.93 -21.86
N ASP A 494 -17.57 43.13 -22.01
CA ASP A 494 -16.37 43.47 -22.80
C ASP A 494 -16.57 43.09 -24.27
N SER A 495 -16.19 44.00 -25.18
CA SER A 495 -16.25 43.77 -26.63
C SER A 495 -15.34 42.63 -27.08
N SER A 496 -14.29 42.31 -26.31
CA SER A 496 -13.36 41.20 -26.59
C SER A 496 -13.92 39.81 -26.29
N PHE A 497 -15.09 39.72 -25.63
CA PHE A 497 -15.66 38.42 -25.23
C PHE A 497 -15.94 37.50 -26.42
N LEU A 498 -16.38 38.06 -27.55
CA LEU A 498 -16.63 37.30 -28.78
C LEU A 498 -15.34 36.65 -29.32
N GLU A 499 -14.21 37.36 -29.24
CA GLU A 499 -12.91 36.82 -29.63
C GLU A 499 -12.47 35.67 -28.71
N TYR A 500 -12.65 35.83 -27.39
CA TYR A 500 -12.36 34.74 -26.45
C TYR A 500 -13.21 33.51 -26.73
N GLN A 501 -14.51 33.72 -26.97
CA GLN A 501 -15.44 32.67 -27.32
C GLN A 501 -14.97 31.89 -28.55
N GLN A 502 -14.64 32.58 -29.65
CA GLN A 502 -14.20 31.96 -30.89
C GLN A 502 -12.92 31.12 -30.69
N LYS A 503 -11.91 31.66 -30.01
CA LYS A 503 -10.65 30.93 -29.80
C LYS A 503 -10.81 29.72 -28.85
N ILE A 504 -11.66 29.83 -27.82
CA ILE A 504 -11.97 28.68 -26.96
C ILE A 504 -12.68 27.59 -27.77
N GLN A 505 -13.61 27.98 -28.65
CA GLN A 505 -14.31 27.05 -29.54
C GLN A 505 -13.35 26.33 -30.51
N GLU A 506 -12.35 27.02 -31.05
CA GLU A 506 -11.29 26.41 -31.89
C GLU A 506 -10.48 25.35 -31.11
N TYR A 507 -10.11 25.67 -29.86
CA TYR A 507 -9.42 24.70 -28.99
C TYR A 507 -10.28 23.45 -28.75
N LEU A 508 -11.56 23.63 -28.45
CA LEU A 508 -12.47 22.51 -28.23
C LEU A 508 -12.62 21.63 -29.47
N LYS A 509 -12.68 22.22 -30.67
CA LYS A 509 -12.73 21.45 -31.92
C LYS A 509 -11.47 20.62 -32.12
N ALA A 510 -10.29 21.21 -31.90
CA ALA A 510 -9.02 20.51 -31.97
C ALA A 510 -8.93 19.36 -30.94
N LEU A 511 -9.45 19.57 -29.72
CA LEU A 511 -9.53 18.53 -28.70
C LEU A 511 -10.45 17.38 -29.17
N GLU A 512 -11.63 17.69 -29.71
CA GLU A 512 -12.56 16.68 -30.23
C GLU A 512 -11.94 15.86 -31.38
N ASP A 513 -11.21 16.51 -32.29
CA ASP A 513 -10.54 15.84 -33.41
C ASP A 513 -9.42 14.89 -32.94
N ASN A 514 -8.64 15.30 -31.93
CA ASN A 514 -7.64 14.44 -31.28
C ASN A 514 -8.29 13.20 -30.65
N GLU A 515 -9.43 13.41 -29.97
CA GLU A 515 -10.18 12.31 -29.38
C GLU A 515 -10.78 11.36 -30.44
N GLN A 516 -11.23 11.86 -31.59
CA GLN A 516 -11.69 10.97 -32.68
C GLN A 516 -10.57 10.09 -33.21
N LYS A 517 -9.36 10.62 -33.38
CA LYS A 517 -8.20 9.82 -33.82
C LYS A 517 -7.93 8.66 -32.86
N ARG A 518 -8.02 8.91 -31.55
CA ARG A 518 -7.90 7.84 -30.53
C ARG A 518 -9.01 6.81 -30.65
N ILE A 519 -10.28 7.23 -30.78
CA ILE A 519 -11.41 6.29 -30.93
C ILE A 519 -11.25 5.42 -32.18
N GLN A 520 -10.80 5.99 -33.30
CA GLN A 520 -10.59 5.23 -34.54
C GLN A 520 -9.44 4.21 -34.44
N ASN A 521 -8.44 4.48 -33.60
CA ASN A 521 -7.32 3.56 -33.39
C ASN A 521 -7.58 2.49 -32.33
N ALA A 522 -8.67 2.57 -31.57
CA ALA A 522 -8.99 1.60 -30.52
C ALA A 522 -9.34 0.23 -31.11
N ILE A 523 -8.79 -0.83 -30.49
CA ILE A 523 -9.13 -2.21 -30.81
C ILE A 523 -10.56 -2.50 -30.35
N THR A 524 -11.32 -3.16 -31.20
CA THR A 524 -12.69 -3.63 -30.92
C THR A 524 -12.74 -5.11 -30.51
N GLU A 525 -13.86 -5.54 -29.92
CA GLU A 525 -14.08 -6.96 -29.56
C GLU A 525 -14.09 -7.87 -30.79
N ILE A 526 -14.66 -7.38 -31.90
CA ILE A 526 -14.71 -8.11 -33.17
C ILE A 526 -13.30 -8.39 -33.70
N GLU A 527 -12.39 -7.40 -33.64
CA GLU A 527 -10.99 -7.61 -34.02
C GLU A 527 -10.30 -8.68 -33.15
N ILE A 528 -10.57 -8.69 -31.84
CA ILE A 528 -10.04 -9.72 -30.93
C ILE A 528 -10.59 -11.10 -31.29
N LEU A 529 -11.90 -11.24 -31.51
CA LEU A 529 -12.52 -12.51 -31.89
C LEU A 529 -12.00 -13.04 -33.22
N ASN A 530 -11.83 -12.17 -34.23
CA ASN A 530 -11.25 -12.54 -35.51
C ASN A 530 -9.80 -13.02 -35.33
N TYR A 531 -9.01 -12.30 -34.54
CA TYR A 531 -7.64 -12.70 -34.23
C TYR A 531 -7.58 -14.06 -33.53
N LEU A 532 -8.44 -14.31 -32.54
CA LEU A 532 -8.52 -15.61 -31.86
C LEU A 532 -8.95 -16.74 -32.80
N LYS A 533 -9.87 -16.47 -33.74
CA LYS A 533 -10.31 -17.43 -34.76
C LYS A 533 -9.16 -17.85 -35.69
N GLU A 534 -8.30 -16.91 -36.06
CA GLU A 534 -7.14 -17.15 -36.93
C GLU A 534 -5.93 -17.77 -36.18
N ASN A 535 -5.80 -17.50 -34.88
CA ASN A 535 -4.66 -17.93 -34.05
C ASN A 535 -5.10 -18.97 -32.99
N LYS A 536 -5.26 -20.24 -33.41
CA LYS A 536 -5.83 -21.30 -32.57
C LYS A 536 -5.06 -21.57 -31.27
N ASP A 537 -3.75 -21.41 -31.26
CA ASP A 537 -2.93 -21.65 -30.07
C ASP A 537 -3.18 -20.60 -28.97
N ILE A 538 -3.30 -19.33 -29.37
CA ILE A 538 -3.68 -18.23 -28.46
C ILE A 538 -5.11 -18.45 -27.94
N ALA A 539 -6.06 -18.82 -28.82
CA ALA A 539 -7.42 -19.16 -28.41
C ALA A 539 -7.46 -20.31 -27.38
N ARG A 540 -6.70 -21.39 -27.58
CA ARG A 540 -6.63 -22.50 -26.62
C ARG A 540 -6.03 -22.05 -25.29
N LYS A 541 -4.97 -21.23 -25.31
CA LYS A 541 -4.38 -20.67 -24.09
C LYS A 541 -5.38 -19.82 -23.32
N PHE A 542 -6.11 -18.93 -24.02
CA PHE A 542 -7.13 -18.11 -23.38
C PHE A 542 -8.26 -18.97 -22.80
N LYS A 543 -8.73 -19.97 -23.54
CA LYS A 543 -9.73 -20.92 -23.02
C LYS A 543 -9.26 -21.63 -21.76
N GLN A 544 -8.01 -22.10 -21.70
CA GLN A 544 -7.47 -22.76 -20.49
C GLN A 544 -7.42 -21.81 -19.28
N ILE A 545 -7.19 -20.52 -19.50
CA ILE A 545 -7.28 -19.50 -18.44
C ILE A 545 -8.72 -19.41 -17.92
N LEU A 546 -9.70 -19.29 -18.82
CA LEU A 546 -11.12 -19.21 -18.43
C LEU A 546 -11.62 -20.49 -17.76
N ASP A 547 -11.18 -21.66 -18.23
CA ASP A 547 -11.55 -22.95 -17.61
C ASP A 547 -10.98 -23.06 -16.16
N ASN A 548 -9.93 -22.31 -15.81
CA ASN A 548 -9.37 -22.25 -14.45
C ASN A 548 -9.89 -21.06 -13.61
N ASP A 549 -10.61 -20.10 -14.23
CA ASP A 549 -11.16 -18.89 -13.57
C ASP A 549 -12.63 -18.68 -13.97
N HIS A 550 -13.50 -19.59 -13.51
CA HIS A 550 -14.95 -19.58 -13.69
C HIS A 550 -15.71 -19.57 -12.34
N LEU A 551 -16.31 -18.42 -12.03
CA LEU A 551 -17.26 -18.25 -10.92
C LEU A 551 -18.42 -19.25 -10.94
#